data_AF-A0A7V6G6X9-F1
#
_entry.id   AF-A0A7V6G6X9-F1
#
_cell.length_a   1.000
_cell.length_b   1.000
_cell.length_c   1.000
_cell.angle_alpha   90.00
_cell.angle_beta   90.00
_cell.angle_gamma   90.00
#
_symmetry.space_group_name_H-M   'P 1'
#
loop_
_entity.id
_entity.type
_entity.pdbx_description
1 polymer ?
#
loop_
_entity_poly.entity_id
_entity_poly.type
_entity_poly.pdbx_seq_one_letter_code
_entity_poly.pdbx_strand_id
1 'polypeptide(L)'
;MKLRILLIFLFFNFTTSLFSQETAKPMTNTEIERNVSIMDIEGKEYENVKVTLKSISPDYFISDIYRVKVTIVDVNGKIVWKKTLKNVYLYVFSSGQIQVGKPNFDKIVIYKNDYSGTFTGKIREKEGIY
;
A
#
# COMPACT_ATOMS: atom_id res chain seq x y z
N MET A 1 35.89 -14.96 28.62
CA MET A 1 35.69 -15.18 27.17
C MET A 1 34.23 -15.48 26.80
N LYS A 2 33.54 -16.40 27.51
CA LYS A 2 32.15 -16.81 27.22
C LYS A 2 31.10 -15.68 27.26
N LEU A 3 31.16 -14.78 28.25
CA LEU A 3 30.20 -13.66 28.37
C LEU A 3 30.37 -12.59 27.27
N ARG A 4 31.60 -12.28 26.86
CA ARG A 4 31.89 -11.35 25.77
C ARG A 4 31.38 -11.89 24.42
N ILE A 5 31.54 -13.19 24.17
CA ILE A 5 31.03 -13.84 22.96
C ILE A 5 29.49 -13.80 22.95
N LEU A 6 28.84 -14.13 24.07
CA LEU A 6 27.38 -14.03 24.20
C LEU A 6 26.86 -12.60 23.94
N LEU A 7 27.54 -11.58 24.50
CA LEU A 7 27.22 -10.18 24.25
C LEU A 7 27.37 -9.81 22.77
N ILE A 8 28.44 -10.23 22.11
CA ILE A 8 28.63 -9.97 20.67
C ILE A 8 27.51 -10.62 19.84
N PHE A 9 27.11 -11.85 20.16
CA PHE A 9 25.98 -12.50 19.50
C PHE A 9 24.65 -11.78 19.75
N LEU A 10 24.39 -11.32 20.98
CA LEU A 10 23.19 -10.54 21.31
C LEU A 10 23.15 -9.20 20.55
N PHE A 11 24.26 -8.46 20.53
CA PHE A 11 24.37 -7.21 19.78
C PHE A 11 24.21 -7.42 18.28
N PHE A 12 24.79 -8.49 17.72
CA PHE A 12 24.69 -8.78 16.29
C PHE A 12 23.24 -9.13 15.88
N ASN A 13 22.54 -9.98 16.64
CA ASN A 13 21.13 -10.32 16.39
C ASN A 13 20.19 -9.13 16.59
N PHE A 14 20.52 -8.21 17.51
CA PHE A 14 19.72 -7.00 17.71
C PHE A 14 19.88 -6.03 16.54
N THR A 15 21.07 -5.94 15.94
CA THR A 15 21.29 -5.06 14.79
C THR A 15 20.59 -5.55 13.52
N THR A 16 20.54 -6.86 13.27
CA THR A 16 19.93 -7.40 12.04
C THR A 16 18.41 -7.25 12.01
N SER A 17 17.73 -7.27 13.16
CA SER A 17 16.28 -7.06 13.23
C SER A 17 15.86 -5.61 13.04
N LEU A 18 16.69 -4.64 13.45
CA LEU A 18 16.42 -3.20 13.29
C LEU A 18 16.48 -2.73 11.83
N PHE A 19 17.24 -3.40 10.96
CA PHE A 19 17.42 -3.02 9.55
C PHE A 19 16.61 -3.87 8.57
N SER A 20 15.79 -4.81 9.04
CA SER A 20 14.97 -5.63 8.15
C SER A 20 13.78 -4.82 7.64
N GLN A 21 13.87 -4.35 6.40
CA GLN A 21 12.74 -3.71 5.73
C GLN A 21 11.72 -4.76 5.27
N GLU A 22 10.45 -4.49 5.49
CA GLU A 22 9.36 -5.33 4.99
C GLU A 22 9.29 -5.29 3.45
N THR A 23 9.10 -6.45 2.82
CA THR A 23 8.94 -6.55 1.38
C THR A 23 7.64 -7.26 1.02
N ALA A 24 6.99 -6.82 -0.05
CA ALA A 24 5.80 -7.46 -0.61
C ALA A 24 5.99 -7.76 -2.09
N LYS A 25 5.45 -8.88 -2.55
CA LYS A 25 5.34 -9.18 -3.98
C LYS A 25 4.06 -8.53 -4.54
N PRO A 26 4.03 -8.17 -5.83
CA PRO A 26 2.80 -7.71 -6.48
C PRO A 26 1.68 -8.74 -6.35
N MET A 27 0.50 -8.28 -5.95
CA MET A 27 -0.74 -9.03 -6.01
C MET A 27 -1.25 -9.08 -7.45
N THR A 28 -1.74 -10.24 -7.87
CA THR A 28 -2.28 -10.48 -9.21
C THR A 28 -3.70 -10.99 -9.12
N ASN A 29 -4.62 -10.46 -9.93
CA ASN A 29 -6.04 -10.86 -9.98
C ASN A 29 -6.74 -10.92 -8.62
N THR A 30 -6.30 -10.09 -7.68
CA THR A 30 -6.82 -9.99 -6.31
C THR A 30 -7.63 -8.71 -6.15
N GLU A 31 -8.70 -8.79 -5.38
CA GLU A 31 -9.54 -7.67 -4.95
C GLU A 31 -9.48 -7.53 -3.43
N ILE A 32 -9.36 -6.28 -2.96
CA ILE A 32 -9.18 -5.94 -1.55
C ILE A 32 -10.14 -4.80 -1.22
N GLU A 33 -10.78 -4.91 -0.07
CA GLU A 33 -11.59 -3.84 0.51
C GLU A 33 -10.98 -3.40 1.84
N ARG A 34 -10.92 -2.08 2.07
CA ARG A 34 -10.39 -1.49 3.30
C ARG A 34 -11.20 -0.27 3.70
N ASN A 35 -11.65 -0.26 4.95
CA ASN A 35 -12.19 0.93 5.59
C ASN A 35 -11.02 1.84 6.00
N VAL A 36 -11.09 3.10 5.61
CA VAL A 36 -10.06 4.12 5.82
C VAL A 36 -10.69 5.32 6.51
N SER A 37 -10.15 5.71 7.65
CA SER A 37 -10.69 6.78 8.49
C SER A 37 -10.48 8.15 7.86
N ILE A 38 -9.29 8.40 7.30
CA ILE A 38 -8.97 9.63 6.57
C ILE A 38 -8.29 9.26 5.26
N MET A 39 -8.82 9.77 4.16
CA MET A 39 -8.28 9.59 2.83
C MET A 39 -8.01 10.95 2.18
N ASP A 40 -6.73 11.27 2.01
CA ASP A 40 -6.29 12.48 1.32
C ASP A 40 -6.13 12.18 -0.18
N ILE A 41 -7.00 12.77 -1.00
CA ILE A 41 -6.97 12.65 -2.45
C ILE A 41 -6.51 13.98 -3.04
N GLU A 42 -5.26 14.03 -3.53
CA GLU A 42 -4.68 15.22 -4.17
C GLU A 42 -4.78 16.51 -3.32
N GLY A 43 -4.67 16.39 -1.99
CA GLY A 43 -4.75 17.50 -1.04
C GLY A 43 -6.15 17.76 -0.48
N LYS A 44 -7.16 16.97 -0.87
CA LYS A 44 -8.51 17.05 -0.31
C LYS A 44 -8.81 15.82 0.56
N GLU A 45 -9.19 16.06 1.80
CA GLU A 45 -9.50 15.01 2.76
C GLU A 45 -10.96 14.52 2.65
N TYR A 46 -11.11 13.21 2.84
CA TYR A 46 -12.38 12.51 2.92
C TYR A 46 -12.36 11.57 4.12
N GLU A 47 -13.39 11.66 4.96
CA GLU A 47 -13.49 10.86 6.17
C GLU A 47 -14.31 9.59 5.97
N ASN A 48 -13.96 8.53 6.70
CA ASN A 48 -14.70 7.27 6.81
C ASN A 48 -15.10 6.70 5.44
N VAL A 49 -14.11 6.49 4.59
CA VAL A 49 -14.31 5.97 3.25
C VAL A 49 -14.04 4.47 3.19
N LYS A 50 -14.72 3.82 2.26
CA LYS A 50 -14.45 2.45 1.84
C LYS A 50 -13.63 2.48 0.56
N VAL A 51 -12.44 1.87 0.59
CA VAL A 51 -11.54 1.76 -0.56
C VAL A 51 -11.56 0.33 -1.07
N THR A 52 -11.88 0.16 -2.35
CA THR A 52 -11.79 -1.11 -3.06
C THR A 52 -10.67 -1.03 -4.09
N LEU A 53 -9.71 -1.95 -4.04
CA LEU A 53 -8.60 -2.07 -4.98
C LEU A 53 -8.62 -3.43 -5.65
N LYS A 54 -8.57 -3.46 -6.97
CA LYS A 54 -8.55 -4.68 -7.77
C LYS A 54 -7.36 -4.69 -8.71
N SER A 55 -6.45 -5.62 -8.47
CA SER A 55 -5.35 -5.91 -9.40
C SER A 55 -5.86 -6.70 -10.60
N ILE A 56 -5.41 -6.32 -11.79
CA ILE A 56 -5.79 -6.93 -13.06
C ILE A 56 -4.49 -7.22 -13.80
N SER A 57 -4.19 -8.51 -13.95
CA SER A 57 -3.04 -8.96 -14.73
C SER A 57 -3.28 -8.70 -16.23
N PRO A 58 -2.21 -8.59 -17.03
CA PRO A 58 -2.31 -8.60 -18.48
C PRO A 58 -2.98 -9.89 -18.96
N ASP A 59 -3.86 -9.77 -19.94
CA ASP A 59 -4.44 -10.92 -20.63
C ASP A 59 -3.58 -11.37 -21.83
N TYR A 60 -2.59 -10.56 -22.24
CA TYR A 60 -1.68 -10.77 -23.38
C TYR A 60 -2.34 -10.95 -24.75
N PHE A 61 -3.68 -11.01 -24.80
CA PHE A 61 -4.46 -11.01 -26.04
C PHE A 61 -4.84 -9.59 -26.49
N ILE A 62 -5.14 -8.72 -25.52
CA ILE A 62 -5.60 -7.34 -25.76
C ILE A 62 -4.66 -6.33 -25.11
N SER A 63 -4.02 -6.70 -24.00
CA SER A 63 -3.19 -5.79 -23.21
C SER A 63 -2.09 -6.53 -22.48
N ASP A 64 -0.87 -6.01 -22.60
CA ASP A 64 0.36 -6.45 -21.93
C ASP A 64 0.64 -5.68 -20.61
N ILE A 65 -0.18 -4.68 -20.28
CA ILE A 65 0.01 -3.84 -19.09
C ILE A 65 -0.77 -4.32 -17.85
N TYR A 66 -0.09 -4.31 -16.70
CA TYR A 66 -0.72 -4.45 -15.39
C TYR A 66 -1.55 -3.22 -15.05
N ARG A 67 -2.69 -3.46 -14.39
CA ARG A 67 -3.64 -2.41 -14.03
C ARG A 67 -4.15 -2.62 -12.61
N VAL A 68 -4.46 -1.52 -11.93
CA VAL A 68 -5.17 -1.54 -10.66
C VAL A 68 -6.39 -0.63 -10.74
N LYS A 69 -7.58 -1.22 -10.61
CA LYS A 69 -8.83 -0.49 -10.51
C LYS A 69 -9.07 -0.12 -9.06
N VAL A 70 -9.39 1.14 -8.83
CA VAL A 70 -9.61 1.67 -7.48
C VAL A 70 -10.94 2.40 -7.45
N THR A 71 -11.73 2.15 -6.41
CA THR A 71 -12.99 2.83 -6.13
C THR A 71 -12.99 3.24 -4.67
N ILE A 72 -13.35 4.51 -4.41
CA ILE A 72 -13.45 5.08 -3.08
C ILE A 72 -14.87 5.61 -2.92
N VAL A 73 -15.53 5.11 -1.89
CA VAL A 73 -16.93 5.41 -1.58
C VAL A 73 -16.98 6.05 -0.20
N ASP A 74 -17.68 7.16 -0.07
CA ASP A 74 -17.90 7.80 1.22
C ASP A 74 -18.96 7.08 2.06
N VAL A 75 -19.16 7.55 3.29
CA VAL A 75 -20.15 7.06 4.25
C VAL A 75 -21.58 7.04 3.68
N ASN A 76 -21.92 7.94 2.75
CA ASN A 76 -23.24 8.04 2.14
C ASN A 76 -23.40 7.11 0.93
N GLY A 77 -22.39 6.31 0.59
CA GLY A 77 -22.40 5.45 -0.59
C GLY A 77 -22.05 6.18 -1.88
N LYS A 78 -21.64 7.46 -1.83
CA LYS A 78 -21.25 8.23 -3.02
C LYS A 78 -19.80 7.90 -3.41
N ILE A 79 -19.59 7.63 -4.69
CA ILE A 79 -18.24 7.45 -5.24
C ILE A 79 -17.56 8.82 -5.27
N VAL A 80 -16.54 8.99 -4.43
CA VAL A 80 -15.74 10.22 -4.35
C VAL A 80 -14.51 10.17 -5.26
N TRP A 81 -14.04 8.96 -5.58
CA TRP A 81 -12.97 8.75 -6.54
C TRP A 81 -13.04 7.37 -7.18
N LYS A 82 -12.83 7.28 -8.49
CA LYS A 82 -12.83 6.02 -9.22
C LYS A 82 -11.93 6.12 -10.44
N LYS A 83 -10.91 5.26 -10.50
CA LYS A 83 -9.96 5.26 -11.60
C LYS A 83 -9.33 3.88 -11.81
N THR A 84 -8.89 3.62 -13.02
CA THR A 84 -8.02 2.47 -13.34
C THR A 84 -6.62 2.99 -13.63
N LEU A 85 -5.71 2.73 -12.71
CA LEU A 85 -4.30 3.06 -12.87
C LEU A 85 -3.64 1.99 -13.76
N LYS A 86 -2.83 2.45 -14.72
CA LYS A 86 -2.12 1.61 -15.70
C LYS A 86 -0.64 1.55 -15.37
N ASN A 87 0.00 0.45 -15.73
CA ASN A 87 1.43 0.21 -15.50
C ASN A 87 1.82 0.41 -14.03
N VAL A 88 1.02 -0.15 -13.13
CA VAL A 88 1.21 -0.14 -11.69
C VAL A 88 0.85 -1.50 -11.12
N TYR A 89 1.36 -1.79 -9.94
CA TYR A 89 1.15 -2.99 -9.18
C TYR A 89 0.44 -2.67 -7.86
N LEU A 90 -0.29 -3.66 -7.34
CA LEU A 90 -0.89 -3.63 -6.01
C LEU A 90 0.01 -4.43 -5.07
N TYR A 91 0.42 -3.84 -3.95
CA TYR A 91 1.22 -4.49 -2.92
C TYR A 91 0.43 -4.53 -1.62
N VAL A 92 0.52 -5.64 -0.91
CA VAL A 92 -0.05 -5.81 0.42
C VAL A 92 1.04 -6.34 1.32
N PHE A 93 1.34 -5.57 2.34
CA PHE A 93 2.37 -5.87 3.33
C PHE A 93 1.75 -6.66 4.48
N SER A 94 2.53 -7.50 5.14
CA SER A 94 2.16 -8.20 6.38
C SER A 94 1.80 -7.25 7.53
N SER A 95 2.34 -6.03 7.55
CA SER A 95 1.89 -4.93 8.42
C SER A 95 0.45 -4.49 8.15
N GLY A 96 -0.14 -4.93 7.04
CA GLY A 96 -1.48 -4.54 6.59
C GLY A 96 -1.51 -3.25 5.78
N GLN A 97 -0.34 -2.64 5.54
CA GLN A 97 -0.16 -1.55 4.59
C GLN A 97 -0.47 -2.01 3.16
N ILE A 98 -1.09 -1.14 2.39
CA ILE A 98 -1.41 -1.34 0.97
C ILE A 98 -0.75 -0.24 0.18
N GLN A 99 -0.06 -0.59 -0.91
CA GLN A 99 0.50 0.37 -1.85
C GLN A 99 0.03 0.07 -3.27
N VAL A 100 -0.19 1.13 -4.06
CA VAL A 100 -0.38 1.03 -5.50
C VAL A 100 0.62 1.92 -6.20
N GLY A 101 1.49 1.33 -7.01
CA GLY A 101 2.61 2.06 -7.56
C GLY A 101 3.50 1.23 -8.46
N LYS A 102 4.70 1.76 -8.68
CA LYS A 102 5.82 1.08 -9.31
C LYS A 102 6.89 0.82 -8.24
N PRO A 103 7.89 -0.04 -8.52
CA PRO A 103 9.06 -0.11 -7.67
C PRO A 103 9.60 1.29 -7.36
N ASN A 104 9.82 1.58 -6.07
CA ASN A 104 10.32 2.85 -5.55
C ASN A 104 9.40 4.08 -5.69
N PHE A 105 8.16 3.93 -6.17
CA PHE A 105 7.23 5.06 -6.28
C PHE A 105 5.76 4.64 -6.11
N ASP A 106 5.12 5.16 -5.06
CA ASP A 106 3.73 4.89 -4.75
C ASP A 106 2.82 6.05 -5.16
N LYS A 107 1.76 5.74 -5.92
CA LYS A 107 0.67 6.68 -6.21
C LYS A 107 -0.40 6.66 -5.14
N ILE A 108 -0.58 5.50 -4.48
CA ILE A 108 -1.52 5.29 -3.40
C ILE A 108 -0.81 4.56 -2.28
N VAL A 109 -0.98 5.05 -1.05
CA VAL A 109 -0.53 4.36 0.16
C VAL A 109 -1.69 4.38 1.14
N ILE A 110 -1.99 3.22 1.74
CA ILE A 110 -2.91 3.09 2.87
C ILE A 110 -2.15 2.35 3.96
N TYR A 111 -2.01 2.97 5.13
CA TYR A 111 -1.24 2.42 6.24
C TYR A 111 -2.04 2.52 7.54
N LYS A 112 -1.70 1.67 8.49
CA LYS A 112 -2.29 1.72 9.83
C LYS A 112 -1.59 2.83 10.61
N ASN A 113 -2.36 3.68 11.26
CA ASN A 113 -1.84 4.61 12.25
C ASN A 113 -1.65 3.85 13.57
N ASP A 114 -0.43 3.81 14.09
CA ASP A 114 -0.10 3.03 15.29
C ASP A 114 -0.76 3.57 16.57
N TYR A 115 -1.07 4.87 16.61
CA TYR A 115 -1.70 5.51 17.77
C TYR A 115 -3.21 5.27 17.82
N SER A 116 -3.91 5.48 16.70
CA SER A 116 -5.36 5.32 16.63
C SER A 116 -5.81 3.90 16.30
N GLY A 117 -4.92 3.08 15.75
CA GLY A 117 -5.25 1.76 15.20
C GLY A 117 -6.07 1.79 13.90
N THR A 118 -6.44 2.98 13.41
CA THR A 118 -7.24 3.17 12.20
C THR A 118 -6.36 3.28 10.96
N PHE A 119 -6.93 3.04 9.77
CA PHE A 119 -6.21 3.21 8.52
C PHE A 119 -6.32 4.63 8.01
N THR A 120 -5.21 5.18 7.54
CA THR A 120 -5.11 6.45 6.81
C THR A 120 -4.59 6.17 5.41
N GLY A 121 -5.06 6.93 4.42
CA GLY A 121 -4.60 6.77 3.05
C GLY A 121 -4.35 8.09 2.33
N LYS A 122 -3.51 8.02 1.29
CA LYS A 122 -3.11 9.16 0.46
C LYS A 122 -3.10 8.75 -1.00
N ILE A 123 -3.60 9.61 -1.89
CA ILE A 123 -3.44 9.52 -3.35
C ILE A 123 -2.69 10.73 -3.86
N ARG A 124 -1.60 10.47 -4.60
CA ARG A 124 -0.81 11.44 -5.36
C ARG A 124 -0.49 10.85 -6.73
N GLU A 125 -1.45 10.92 -7.63
CA GLU A 125 -1.28 10.52 -9.03
C GLU A 125 -0.53 11.58 -9.84
N LYS A 126 -0.70 12.86 -9.48
CA LYS A 126 -0.04 13.98 -10.17
C LYS A 126 1.45 14.10 -9.85
N GLU A 127 1.89 13.51 -8.74
CA GLU A 127 3.31 13.35 -8.41
C GLU A 127 3.84 12.12 -9.16
N GLY A 128 5.09 12.13 -9.63
CA GLY A 128 5.58 11.03 -10.45
C GLY A 128 7.05 11.10 -10.83
N ILE A 129 7.51 9.96 -11.35
CA ILE A 129 8.76 9.81 -12.09
C ILE A 129 8.37 9.79 -13.57
N TYR A 130 8.88 10.74 -14.36
CA TYR A 130 8.58 10.92 -15.79
C TYR A 130 9.75 10.46 -16.65
#